data_AF-A0A7V4YZG1-F1
#
_entry.id   AF-A0A7V4YZG1-F1
#
_cell.length_a   1.000
_cell.length_b   1.000
_cell.length_c   1.000
_cell.angle_alpha   90.00
_cell.angle_beta   90.00
_cell.angle_gamma   90.00
#
_symmetry.space_group_name_H-M   'P 1'
#
loop_
_entity.id
_entity.type
_entity.pdbx_description
1 polymer ?
#
loop_
_entity_poly.entity_id
_entity_poly.type
_entity_poly.pdbx_seq_one_letter_code
_entity_poly.pdbx_strand_id
1 'polypeptide(L)' 'MAKEKKKQKIEIVNRKATFEYYFVQEYDAGIMLTGSEIKSIRSGNANLSDAYCIFENGE' A
#
# COMPACT_ATOMS: atom_id res chain seq x y z
N MET A 1 -10.34 -8.07 33.35
CA MET A 1 -10.87 -7.31 32.20
C MET A 1 -9.77 -7.25 31.14
N ALA A 2 -9.84 -8.07 30.11
CA ALA A 2 -8.82 -8.12 29.06
C ALA A 2 -8.96 -6.89 28.16
N LYS A 3 -7.92 -6.05 28.08
CA LYS A 3 -7.84 -4.94 27.12
C LYS A 3 -7.84 -5.55 25.71
N GLU A 4 -8.88 -5.26 24.92
CA GLU A 4 -8.82 -5.45 23.46
C GLU A 4 -7.65 -4.62 22.91
N LYS A 5 -6.62 -5.31 22.42
CA LYS A 5 -5.53 -4.65 21.69
C LYS A 5 -6.13 -4.11 20.39
N LYS A 6 -6.33 -2.79 20.32
CA LYS A 6 -6.60 -2.08 19.06
C LYS A 6 -5.53 -2.49 18.05
N LYS A 7 -5.92 -3.29 17.06
CA LYS A 7 -5.07 -3.67 15.93
C LYS A 7 -4.72 -2.38 15.20
N GLN A 8 -3.45 -1.98 15.19
CA GLN A 8 -3.04 -0.79 14.44
C GLN A 8 -3.40 -0.99 12.98
N LYS A 9 -4.17 -0.05 12.42
CA LYS A 9 -4.42 0.01 10.99
C LYS A 9 -3.11 0.41 10.33
N ILE A 10 -2.45 -0.54 9.67
CA ILE A 10 -1.22 -0.29 8.91
C ILE A 10 -1.65 0.26 7.57
N GLU A 11 -1.30 1.52 7.30
CA GLU A 11 -1.64 2.22 6.07
C GLU A 11 -0.36 2.86 5.53
N ILE A 12 0.03 2.48 4.31
CA ILE A 12 1.23 2.97 3.64
C ILE A 12 0.75 3.80 2.46
N VAL A 13 1.00 5.11 2.52
CA VAL A 13 0.49 6.07 1.53
C VAL A 13 1.66 6.78 0.87
N ASN A 14 1.68 6.80 -0.46
CA ASN A 14 2.64 7.59 -1.21
C ASN A 14 2.22 9.07 -1.26
N ARG A 15 2.64 9.84 -0.25
CA ARG A 15 2.31 11.28 -0.17
C ARG A 15 2.92 12.10 -1.31
N LYS A 16 4.02 11.63 -1.92
CA LYS A 16 4.68 12.31 -3.05
C LYS A 16 3.78 12.30 -4.28
N ALA A 17 3.10 11.18 -4.54
CA ALA A 17 2.19 11.06 -5.67
C ALA A 17 1.05 12.09 -5.61
N THR A 18 0.43 12.29 -4.44
CA THR A 18 -0.63 13.29 -4.23
C THR A 18 -0.14 14.73 -4.34
N PHE A 19 1.15 14.98 -4.14
CA PHE A 19 1.73 16.33 -4.25
C PHE A 19 2.16 16.67 -5.68
N GLU A 20 2.72 15.71 -6.40
CA GLU A 20 3.27 15.92 -7.75
C GLU A 20 2.24 15.74 -8.87
N TYR A 21 1.19 14.94 -8.64
CA TYR A 21 0.22 14.58 -9.66
C TYR A 21 -1.21 14.91 -9.22
N TYR A 22 -2.06 15.14 -10.21
CA TYR A 22 -3.50 15.23 -10.02
C TYR A 22 -4.15 13.92 -10.46
N PHE A 23 -4.85 13.25 -9.54
CA PHE A 23 -5.55 12.01 -9.84
C PHE A 23 -6.85 12.31 -10.58
N VAL A 24 -6.93 11.89 -11.84
CA VAL A 24 -8.16 11.98 -12.66
C VAL A 24 -9.08 10.79 -12.38
N GLN A 25 -8.50 9.62 -12.13
CA GLN A 25 -9.20 8.39 -11.85
C GLN A 25 -8.38 7.51 -10.91
N GLU A 26 -9.05 6.86 -9.97
CA GLU A 26 -8.46 5.91 -9.02
C GLU A 26 -8.95 4.49 -9.35
N TYR A 27 -8.07 3.52 -9.16
CA TYR A 27 -8.35 2.10 -9.40
C TYR A 27 -7.93 1.30 -8.17
N ASP A 28 -8.75 0.33 -7.78
CA ASP A 28 -8.42 -0.62 -6.72
C ASP A 28 -7.75 -1.86 -7.34
N ALA A 29 -6.54 -2.15 -6.88
CA ALA A 29 -5.77 -3.33 -7.31
C ALA A 29 -5.28 -4.13 -6.11
N GLY A 30 -5.16 -5.44 -6.30
CA GLY A 30 -4.58 -6.37 -5.32
C GLY A 30 -3.19 -6.81 -5.74
N ILE A 31 -2.20 -6.68 -4.85
CA ILE A 31 -0.85 -7.20 -5.08
C ILE A 31 -0.68 -8.50 -4.28
N MET A 32 -0.26 -9.57 -4.95
CA MET A 32 0.09 -10.81 -4.27
C MET A 32 1.48 -10.69 -3.64
N LEU A 33 1.55 -10.78 -2.32
CA LEU A 33 2.79 -10.67 -1.55
C LEU A 33 3.20 -12.02 -0.96
N THR A 34 4.50 -12.16 -0.74
CA THR A 34 5.13 -13.32 -0.13
C THR A 34 5.44 -13.09 1.35
N GLY A 35 5.72 -14.16 2.09
CA GLY A 35 5.75 -14.14 3.57
C GLY A 35 6.74 -13.16 4.21
N SER A 36 7.84 -12.84 3.54
CA SER A 36 8.81 -11.80 3.98
C SER A 36 8.25 -10.39 3.81
N GLU A 37 7.60 -10.11 2.69
CA GLU A 37 7.03 -8.80 2.35
C GLU A 37 5.90 -8.42 3.30
N ILE A 38 5.06 -9.40 3.67
CA ILE A 38 3.99 -9.21 4.66
C ILE A 38 4.57 -8.79 6.02
N LYS A 39 5.72 -9.34 6.42
CA LYS A 39 6.38 -8.95 7.69
C LYS A 39 6.90 -7.51 7.63
N SER A 40 7.50 -7.11 6.51
CA SER A 40 8.02 -5.74 6.31
C SER A 40 6.89 -4.71 6.30
N ILE A 41 5.81 -4.95 5.56
CA ILE A 41 4.63 -4.06 5.53
C ILE A 41 4.00 -3.94 6.92
N ARG A 42 3.85 -5.06 7.65
CA ARG A 42 3.34 -5.04 9.03
C ARG A 42 4.20 -4.22 9.99
N SER A 43 5.49 -4.08 9.68
CA SER A 43 6.43 -3.26 10.44
C SER A 43 6.43 -1.79 9.99
N GLY A 44 5.61 -1.44 8.99
CA GLY A 44 5.55 -0.09 8.38
C GLY A 44 6.67 0.19 7.39
N ASN A 45 7.49 -0.81 7.06
CA ASN A 45 8.65 -0.67 6.18
C ASN A 45 8.26 -1.02 4.74
N ALA A 46 7.68 -0.06 4.02
CA ALA A 46 7.56 -0.15 2.56
C ALA A 46 7.75 1.22 1.92
N ASN A 47 8.33 1.22 0.72
CA ASN A 47 8.56 2.42 -0.07
C ASN A 47 7.87 2.25 -1.42
N LEU A 48 7.05 3.24 -1.80
CA LEU A 48 6.34 3.31 -3.07
C LEU A 48 6.90 4.41 -3.98
N SER A 49 8.10 4.91 -3.69
CA SER A 49 8.80 5.89 -4.52
C SER A 49 9.13 5.28 -5.88
N ASP A 50 8.89 6.04 -6.94
CA ASP A 50 9.19 5.69 -8.34
C ASP A 50 8.54 4.37 -8.82
N ALA A 51 7.44 3.96 -8.18
CA ALA A 51 6.61 2.84 -8.60
C ALA A 51 5.63 3.25 -9.71
N TYR A 52 5.33 2.32 -10.61
CA TYR A 52 4.34 2.48 -11.67
C TYR A 52 3.48 1.21 -11.78
N CYS A 53 2.28 1.36 -12.32
CA CYS A 53 1.37 0.26 -12.64
C CYS A 53 1.17 0.23 -14.16
N ILE A 54 1.05 -0.97 -14.73
CA ILE A 54 0.72 -1.18 -16.13
C ILE A 54 -0.54 -2.04 -16.17
N PHE A 55 -1.45 -1.72 -17.09
CA PHE A 55 -2.57 -2.59 -17.42
C PHE A 55 -2.11 -3.65 -18.42
N GLU A 56 -2.09 -4.91 -18.01
CA GLU A 56 -1.71 -6.04 -18.86
C GLU A 56 -2.88 -7.02 -18.97
N ASN A 57 -3.34 -7.29 -20.20
CA ASN A 57 -4.48 -8.19 -20.48
C ASN A 57 -5.80 -7.82 -19.79
N GLY A 58 -5.97 -6.56 -19.38
CA GLY A 58 -7.16 -6.09 -18.67
C GLY A 58 -7.07 -6.20 -17.14
N GLU A 59 -5.88 -6.53 -16.61
CA GLU A 59 -5.55 -6.48 -15.18
C GLU A 59 -4.55 -5.36 -14.88
#